data_AF-A0A0S8GZI0-F1
#
_entry.id   AF-A0A0S8GZI0-F1
#
_cell.length_a   1.000
_cell.length_b   1.000
_cell.length_c   1.000
_cell.angle_alpha   90.00
_cell.angle_beta   90.00
_cell.angle_gamma   90.00
#
_symmetry.space_group_name_H-M   'P 1'
#
loop_
_entity.id
_entity.type
_entity.pdbx_description
1 polymer ?
#
loop_
_entity_poly.entity_id
_entity_poly.type
_entity_poly.pdbx_seq_one_letter_code
_entity_poly.pdbx_strand_id
1 'polypeptide(L)'
;MQNLQEFMLFTKATEYLIAIAFMVIFIVFWRLLNAPRRRPVRESVAESFEIIKGIFAHPSHTWARVIQPNLVNVGLDKFTASVFGSVGEIELPRQGDRIYQGGKAWRLQRGERELVQVSPVSGRVVEVNRKIIENPKLLNTEDPERNWILKIAPMRLAREARNLLSGEMLARWNQAAKEQLVAALVPSSYPVLQEGGEIKPDLGDELTSEQWEKIARNFFNTFLIH
;
A
#
# COMPACT_ATOMS: atom_id res chain seq x y z
N MET A 1 63.99 -55.51 -14.91
CA MET A 1 62.54 -55.41 -14.62
C MET A 1 62.15 -54.08 -13.94
N GLN A 2 63.03 -53.42 -13.16
CA GLN A 2 62.76 -52.11 -12.52
C GLN A 2 62.42 -50.97 -13.51
N ASN A 3 63.15 -50.83 -14.62
CA ASN A 3 62.92 -49.75 -15.61
C ASN A 3 61.52 -49.77 -16.27
N LEU A 4 60.88 -50.95 -16.37
CA LEU A 4 59.53 -51.08 -16.94
C LEU A 4 58.44 -50.64 -15.95
N GLN A 5 58.66 -50.85 -14.65
CA GLN A 5 57.75 -50.35 -13.61
C GLN A 5 57.84 -48.84 -13.47
N GLU A 6 59.04 -48.26 -13.51
CA GLU A 6 59.22 -46.80 -13.46
C GLU A 6 58.59 -46.10 -14.68
N PHE A 7 58.75 -46.66 -15.88
CA PHE A 7 58.11 -46.13 -17.09
C PHE A 7 56.57 -46.22 -17.01
N MET A 8 56.03 -47.32 -16.49
CA MET A 8 54.59 -47.49 -16.28
C MET A 8 54.02 -46.55 -15.21
N LEU A 9 54.80 -46.24 -14.17
CA LEU A 9 54.41 -45.27 -13.15
C LEU A 9 54.39 -43.84 -13.70
N PHE A 10 55.35 -43.51 -14.57
CA PHE A 10 55.42 -42.20 -15.24
C PHE A 10 54.23 -41.96 -16.18
N THR A 11 53.85 -42.94 -17.00
CA THR A 11 52.69 -42.82 -17.89
C THR A 11 51.38 -42.64 -17.12
N LYS A 12 51.16 -43.44 -16.06
CA LYS A 12 50.00 -43.26 -15.18
C LYS A 12 49.98 -41.88 -14.51
N ALA A 13 51.12 -41.38 -14.05
CA ALA A 13 51.21 -40.04 -13.47
C ALA A 13 50.81 -38.93 -14.46
N THR A 14 51.21 -39.04 -15.72
CA THR A 14 50.82 -38.08 -16.76
C THR A 14 49.32 -38.13 -17.09
N GLU A 15 48.72 -39.32 -17.11
CA GLU A 15 47.27 -39.49 -17.33
C GLU A 15 46.45 -38.84 -16.21
N TYR A 16 46.84 -39.03 -14.95
CA TYR A 16 46.15 -38.41 -13.82
C TYR A 16 46.23 -36.88 -13.85
N LEU A 17 47.37 -36.31 -14.26
CA LEU A 17 47.53 -34.86 -14.40
C LEU A 17 46.60 -34.29 -15.47
N ILE A 18 46.46 -34.98 -16.61
CA ILE A 18 45.55 -34.57 -17.69
C ILE A 18 44.09 -34.64 -17.23
N ALA A 19 43.72 -35.71 -16.52
CA ALA A 19 42.36 -35.88 -16.00
C ALA A 19 41.97 -34.78 -14.99
N ILE A 20 42.90 -34.42 -14.09
CA ILE A 20 42.68 -33.34 -13.12
C ILE A 20 42.53 -31.99 -13.84
N ALA A 21 43.37 -31.70 -14.84
CA ALA A 21 43.28 -30.47 -15.62
C ALA A 21 41.92 -30.37 -16.33
N PHE A 22 41.43 -31.46 -16.93
CA PHE A 22 40.11 -31.51 -17.55
C PHE A 22 38.98 -31.28 -16.54
N MET A 23 39.09 -31.87 -15.35
CA MET A 23 38.09 -31.71 -14.29
C MET A 23 38.02 -30.27 -13.78
N VAL A 24 39.16 -29.60 -13.62
CA VAL A 24 39.20 -28.18 -13.24
C VAL A 24 38.59 -27.30 -14.32
N ILE A 25 38.94 -27.52 -15.60
CA ILE A 25 38.36 -26.78 -16.73
C ILE A 25 36.84 -27.00 -16.77
N PHE A 26 36.38 -28.24 -16.58
CA PHE A 26 34.97 -28.58 -16.56
C PHE A 26 34.23 -27.91 -15.41
N ILE A 27 34.80 -27.86 -14.21
CA ILE A 27 34.21 -27.16 -13.05
C ILE A 27 34.10 -25.65 -13.32
N VAL A 28 35.14 -25.03 -13.88
CA VAL A 28 35.12 -23.61 -14.25
C VAL A 28 34.09 -23.34 -15.34
N PHE A 29 34.06 -24.18 -16.38
CA PHE A 29 33.10 -24.11 -17.48
C PHE A 29 31.65 -24.28 -16.99
N TRP A 30 31.39 -25.28 -16.16
CA TRP A 30 30.10 -25.53 -15.54
C TRP A 30 29.64 -24.35 -14.67
N ARG A 31 30.58 -23.75 -13.93
CA ARG A 31 30.31 -22.57 -13.10
C ARG A 31 30.02 -21.33 -13.94
N LEU A 32 30.62 -21.20 -15.13
CA LEU A 32 30.33 -20.12 -16.07
C LEU A 32 28.96 -20.31 -16.75
N LEU A 33 28.61 -21.54 -17.15
CA LEU A 33 27.31 -21.83 -17.77
C LEU A 33 26.15 -21.73 -16.78
N ASN A 34 26.35 -22.15 -15.54
CA ASN A 34 25.33 -22.15 -14.48
C ASN A 34 25.49 -21.01 -13.47
N ALA A 35 26.29 -19.99 -13.80
CA ALA A 35 26.31 -18.77 -13.00
C ALA A 35 24.87 -18.23 -12.92
N PRO A 36 24.32 -17.99 -11.71
CA PRO A 36 22.95 -17.51 -11.58
C PRO A 36 22.84 -16.21 -12.39
N ARG A 37 22.05 -16.25 -13.47
CA ARG A 37 21.70 -15.04 -14.23
C ARG A 37 20.99 -14.12 -13.26
N ARG A 38 21.69 -13.12 -12.73
CA ARG A 38 21.06 -12.00 -12.03
C ARG A 38 20.18 -11.30 -13.06
N ARG A 39 18.90 -11.67 -13.12
CA ARG A 39 17.93 -10.89 -13.87
C ARG A 39 18.03 -9.46 -13.36
N PRO A 40 18.29 -8.46 -14.21
CA PRO A 40 18.31 -7.08 -13.75
C PRO A 40 16.91 -6.75 -13.22
N VAL A 41 16.84 -6.39 -11.93
CA VAL A 41 15.60 -6.09 -11.19
C VAL A 41 14.69 -5.10 -11.94
N ARG A 42 15.25 -4.27 -12.83
CA ARG A 42 14.54 -3.29 -13.66
C ARG A 42 13.45 -3.87 -14.56
N GLU A 43 13.65 -5.07 -15.12
CA GLU A 43 12.68 -5.64 -16.07
C GLU A 43 11.40 -6.12 -15.36
N SER A 44 11.54 -6.67 -14.14
CA SER A 44 10.39 -7.10 -13.32
C SER A 44 9.56 -5.96 -12.72
N VAL A 45 10.16 -4.80 -12.45
CA VAL A 45 9.43 -3.68 -11.84
C VAL A 45 8.46 -3.06 -12.84
N ALA A 46 8.88 -2.87 -14.10
CA ALA A 46 8.01 -2.30 -15.13
C ALA A 46 6.79 -3.18 -15.42
N GLU A 47 6.99 -4.49 -15.54
CA GLU A 47 5.92 -5.47 -15.77
C GLU A 47 4.95 -5.56 -14.57
N SER A 48 5.49 -5.56 -13.33
CA SER A 48 4.67 -5.48 -12.12
C SER A 48 3.94 -4.14 -11.97
N PHE A 49 4.49 -3.05 -12.53
CA PHE A 49 3.93 -1.71 -12.43
C PHE A 49 2.76 -1.50 -13.39
N GLU A 50 2.87 -2.01 -14.63
CA GLU A 50 1.75 -2.02 -15.58
C GLU A 50 0.50 -2.67 -14.97
N ILE A 51 0.69 -3.72 -14.17
CA ILE A 51 -0.39 -4.44 -13.47
C ILE A 51 -0.99 -3.63 -12.31
N ILE A 52 -0.23 -2.70 -11.71
CA ILE A 52 -0.62 -1.94 -10.51
C ILE A 52 -0.90 -0.46 -10.86
N LYS A 53 -1.15 -0.14 -12.13
CA LYS A 53 -1.63 1.19 -12.50
C LYS A 53 -3.07 1.35 -12.02
N GLY A 54 -3.33 2.34 -11.16
CA GLY A 54 -4.69 2.67 -10.74
C GLY A 54 -4.80 3.28 -9.35
N ILE A 55 -6.05 3.39 -8.92
CA ILE A 55 -6.43 3.75 -7.55
C ILE A 55 -6.79 2.47 -6.81
N PHE A 56 -6.22 2.32 -5.62
CA PHE A 56 -6.46 1.25 -4.69
C PHE A 56 -7.07 1.82 -3.42
N ALA A 57 -7.89 1.05 -2.72
CA ALA A 57 -8.40 1.43 -1.40
C ALA A 57 -7.97 0.44 -0.32
N HIS A 58 -7.65 0.97 0.85
CA HIS A 58 -7.52 0.20 2.07
C HIS A 58 -8.91 0.00 2.69
N PRO A 59 -9.21 -1.15 3.31
CA PRO A 59 -10.49 -1.39 4.00
C PRO A 59 -10.82 -0.40 5.15
N SER A 60 -9.90 0.49 5.50
CA SER A 60 -10.11 1.56 6.49
C SER A 60 -10.47 2.90 5.83
N HIS A 61 -10.90 2.88 4.57
CA HIS A 61 -11.34 4.06 3.83
C HIS A 61 -10.26 5.10 3.49
N THR A 62 -9.01 4.64 3.32
CA THR A 62 -7.94 5.42 2.68
C THR A 62 -7.65 4.90 1.29
N TRP A 63 -7.16 5.74 0.39
CA TRP A 63 -6.81 5.34 -0.96
C TRP A 63 -5.33 5.56 -1.25
N ALA A 64 -4.81 4.78 -2.20
CA ALA A 64 -3.47 4.87 -2.77
C ALA A 64 -3.56 4.94 -4.29
N ARG A 65 -3.08 6.03 -4.89
CA ARG A 65 -2.94 6.18 -6.33
C ARG A 65 -1.47 6.04 -6.70
N VAL A 66 -1.18 5.03 -7.51
CA VAL A 66 0.18 4.77 -7.97
C VAL A 66 0.50 5.74 -9.12
N ILE A 67 1.43 6.67 -8.88
CA ILE A 67 1.89 7.64 -9.90
C ILE A 67 3.07 7.05 -10.67
N GLN A 68 4.04 6.50 -9.93
CA GLN A 68 5.26 5.85 -10.43
C GLN A 68 5.64 4.68 -9.49
N PRO A 69 6.52 3.76 -9.90
CA PRO A 69 6.90 2.61 -9.05
C PRO A 69 7.44 3.00 -7.67
N ASN A 70 8.01 4.20 -7.56
CA ASN A 70 8.61 4.77 -6.36
C ASN A 70 7.82 5.96 -5.79
N LEU A 71 6.61 6.24 -6.28
CA LEU A 71 5.80 7.37 -5.83
C LEU A 71 4.31 7.04 -5.83
N VAL A 72 3.72 7.06 -4.65
CA VAL A 72 2.30 6.80 -4.42
C VAL A 72 1.69 8.01 -3.73
N ASN A 73 0.62 8.56 -4.29
CA ASN A 73 -0.20 9.54 -3.60
C ASN A 73 -1.21 8.78 -2.73
N VAL A 74 -1.44 9.24 -1.50
CA VAL A 74 -2.44 8.66 -0.61
C VAL A 74 -3.36 9.74 -0.04
N GLY A 75 -4.60 9.37 0.27
CA GLY A 75 -5.58 10.26 0.87
C GLY A 75 -6.75 9.50 1.50
N LEU A 76 -7.81 10.22 1.84
CA LEU A 76 -9.07 9.64 2.33
C LEU A 76 -10.11 9.54 1.22
N ASP A 77 -10.96 8.53 1.27
CA ASP A 77 -11.99 8.31 0.27
C ASP A 77 -13.23 9.19 0.51
N LYS A 78 -14.15 9.17 -0.47
CA LYS A 78 -15.42 9.91 -0.39
C LYS A 78 -16.27 9.44 0.80
N PHE A 79 -16.23 8.15 1.13
CA PHE A 79 -17.01 7.62 2.25
C PHE A 79 -16.59 8.28 3.57
N THR A 80 -15.28 8.35 3.82
CA THR A 80 -14.73 9.05 5.00
C THR A 80 -15.11 10.52 4.99
N ALA A 81 -14.95 11.21 3.87
CA ALA A 81 -15.31 12.62 3.74
C ALA A 81 -16.80 12.87 4.03
N SER A 82 -17.71 12.05 3.50
CA SER A 82 -19.15 12.18 3.73
C SER A 82 -19.56 11.86 5.17
N VAL A 83 -18.97 10.81 5.75
CA VAL A 83 -19.33 10.33 7.10
C VAL A 83 -18.71 11.19 8.20
N PHE A 84 -17.43 11.54 8.10
CA PHE A 84 -16.76 12.43 9.07
C PHE A 84 -17.22 13.88 8.88
N GLY A 85 -17.46 14.27 7.63
CA GLY A 85 -17.77 15.63 7.25
C GLY A 85 -16.54 16.54 7.16
N SER A 86 -16.80 17.83 7.19
CA SER A 86 -15.84 18.91 7.07
C SER A 86 -14.82 18.87 8.19
N VAL A 87 -13.61 18.42 7.86
CA VAL A 87 -12.48 18.37 8.78
C VAL A 87 -12.16 19.77 9.29
N GLY A 88 -12.07 19.91 10.62
CA GLY A 88 -11.69 21.17 11.25
C GLY A 88 -10.17 21.32 11.32
N GLU A 89 -9.50 20.27 11.80
CA GLU A 89 -8.06 20.22 11.96
C GLU A 89 -7.51 18.86 11.51
N ILE A 90 -6.26 18.85 11.01
CA ILE A 90 -5.58 17.65 10.56
C ILE A 90 -4.14 17.62 11.07
N GLU A 91 -3.77 16.52 11.73
CA GLU A 91 -2.38 16.25 12.12
C GLU A 91 -1.74 15.30 11.13
N LEU A 92 -0.67 15.76 10.50
CA LEU A 92 0.06 15.04 9.46
C LEU A 92 1.47 14.65 9.92
N PRO A 93 2.01 13.52 9.43
CA PRO A 93 3.40 13.16 9.64
C PRO A 93 4.31 14.15 8.92
N ARG A 94 5.58 14.20 9.32
CA ARG A 94 6.57 15.07 8.69
C ARG A 94 7.14 14.40 7.45
N GLN A 95 7.58 15.23 6.51
CA GLN A 95 8.39 14.75 5.39
C GLN A 95 9.64 14.04 5.93
N GLY A 96 9.91 12.84 5.43
CA GLY A 96 11.00 11.97 5.87
C GLY A 96 10.58 10.86 6.83
N ASP A 97 9.41 10.98 7.47
CA ASP A 97 8.90 9.98 8.40
C ASP A 97 8.63 8.65 7.72
N ARG A 98 8.75 7.56 8.48
CA ARG A 98 8.40 6.20 8.04
C ARG A 98 7.02 5.83 8.56
N ILE A 99 6.17 5.37 7.67
CA ILE A 99 4.83 4.87 7.96
C ILE A 99 4.66 3.47 7.38
N TYR A 100 3.76 2.68 7.97
CA TYR A 100 3.56 1.27 7.62
C TYR A 100 2.11 1.03 7.21
N GLN A 101 1.88 0.15 6.24
CA GLN A 101 0.54 -0.26 5.81
C GLN A 101 -0.27 -0.73 7.02
N GLY A 102 -1.48 -0.19 7.19
CA GLY A 102 -2.36 -0.47 8.34
C GLY A 102 -1.94 0.19 9.65
N GLY A 103 -0.78 0.87 9.70
CA GLY A 103 -0.35 1.67 10.85
C GLY A 103 -0.92 3.09 10.81
N LYS A 104 -0.97 3.74 11.98
CA LYS A 104 -1.42 5.14 12.11
C LYS A 104 -0.62 6.06 11.17
N ALA A 105 -1.31 6.89 10.41
CA ALA A 105 -0.70 7.79 9.43
C ALA A 105 -1.03 9.25 9.72
N TRP A 106 -2.31 9.60 9.87
CA TRP A 106 -2.75 10.96 10.20
C TRP A 106 -4.01 10.95 11.07
N ARG A 107 -4.28 12.09 11.70
CA ARG A 107 -5.44 12.31 12.56
C ARG A 107 -6.30 13.42 11.98
N LEU A 108 -7.61 13.20 11.91
CA LEU A 108 -8.61 14.20 11.58
C LEU A 108 -9.33 14.58 12.87
N GLN A 109 -9.59 15.87 13.06
CA GLN A 109 -10.36 16.37 14.20
C GLN A 109 -11.44 17.34 13.76
N ARG A 110 -12.60 17.24 14.42
CA ARG A 110 -13.73 18.14 14.26
C ARG A 110 -14.50 18.26 15.57
N GLY A 111 -14.36 19.40 16.26
CA GLY A 111 -14.92 19.58 17.60
C GLY A 111 -14.34 18.54 18.56
N GLU A 112 -15.21 17.76 19.21
CA GLU A 112 -14.84 16.66 20.10
C GLU A 112 -14.61 15.32 19.39
N ARG A 113 -14.84 15.25 18.07
CA ARG A 113 -14.67 14.02 17.30
C ARG A 113 -13.28 13.93 16.70
N GLU A 114 -12.68 12.76 16.83
CA GLU A 114 -11.39 12.42 16.26
C GLU A 114 -11.49 11.17 15.38
N LEU A 115 -10.71 11.14 14.30
CA LEU A 115 -10.52 9.96 13.48
C LEU A 115 -9.04 9.77 13.13
N VAL A 116 -8.44 8.71 13.66
CA VAL A 116 -7.09 8.29 13.26
C VAL A 116 -7.20 7.34 12.08
N GLN A 117 -6.54 7.72 10.99
CA GLN A 117 -6.52 6.99 9.73
C GLN A 117 -5.20 6.25 9.54
N VAL A 118 -5.26 5.17 8.77
CA VAL A 118 -4.12 4.29 8.54
C VAL A 118 -3.50 4.51 7.17
N SER A 119 -2.19 4.25 7.06
CA SER A 119 -1.53 4.30 5.76
C SER A 119 -1.96 3.12 4.90
N PRO A 120 -2.35 3.32 3.62
CA PRO A 120 -2.66 2.22 2.72
C PRO A 120 -1.41 1.48 2.23
N VAL A 121 -0.22 2.09 2.34
CA VAL A 121 1.07 1.49 1.92
C VAL A 121 2.18 1.81 2.93
N SER A 122 3.19 0.94 3.03
CA SER A 122 4.38 1.22 3.82
C SER A 122 5.39 2.02 3.00
N GLY A 123 6.01 3.02 3.61
CA GLY A 123 7.03 3.80 2.94
C GLY A 123 7.53 5.00 3.74
N ARG A 124 8.28 5.84 3.03
CA ARG A 124 8.75 7.13 3.55
C ARG A 124 7.89 8.24 2.98
N VAL A 125 7.44 9.16 3.84
CA VAL A 125 6.73 10.37 3.42
C VAL A 125 7.71 11.25 2.63
N VAL A 126 7.43 11.47 1.36
CA VAL A 126 8.26 12.34 0.50
C VAL A 126 7.68 13.72 0.34
N GLU A 127 6.37 13.89 0.54
CA GLU A 127 5.71 15.20 0.46
C GLU A 127 4.41 15.18 1.27
N VAL A 128 4.05 16.34 1.81
CA VAL A 128 2.79 16.59 2.52
C VAL A 128 2.05 17.68 1.77
N ASN A 129 0.76 17.49 1.50
CA ASN A 129 -0.05 18.48 0.80
C ASN A 129 -0.38 19.66 1.71
N ARG A 130 0.41 20.73 1.63
CA ARG A 130 0.21 21.95 2.43
C ARG A 130 -1.14 22.62 2.19
N LYS A 131 -1.72 22.45 1.00
CA LYS A 131 -3.03 23.03 0.67
C LYS A 131 -4.15 22.45 1.55
N ILE A 132 -4.02 21.18 1.97
CA ILE A 132 -4.98 20.55 2.89
C ILE A 132 -4.84 21.08 4.31
N ILE A 133 -3.62 21.44 4.73
CA ILE A 133 -3.39 22.08 6.03
C ILE A 133 -4.04 23.47 6.04
N GLU A 134 -3.87 24.23 4.96
CA GLU A 134 -4.46 25.57 4.81
C GLU A 134 -5.98 25.52 4.61
N ASN A 135 -6.48 24.50 3.90
CA ASN A 135 -7.89 24.33 3.61
C ASN A 135 -8.29 22.84 3.68
N PRO A 136 -8.63 22.33 4.88
CA PRO A 136 -9.03 20.93 5.06
C PRO A 136 -10.28 20.52 4.27
N LYS A 137 -11.12 21.48 3.83
CA LYS A 137 -12.28 21.19 2.97
C LYS A 137 -11.90 20.58 1.63
N LEU A 138 -10.64 20.72 1.20
CA LEU A 138 -10.12 20.02 0.03
C LEU A 138 -10.17 18.50 0.17
N LEU A 139 -10.31 17.94 1.38
CA LEU A 139 -10.49 16.51 1.58
C LEU A 139 -11.85 16.01 1.07
N ASN A 140 -12.84 16.90 0.96
CA ASN A 140 -14.20 16.54 0.52
C ASN A 140 -14.35 16.53 -1.02
N THR A 141 -13.34 16.95 -1.78
CA THR A 141 -13.39 16.85 -3.25
C THR A 141 -13.08 15.43 -3.70
N GLU A 142 -13.67 15.01 -4.81
CA GLU A 142 -13.41 13.71 -5.41
C GLU A 142 -12.16 13.68 -6.29
N ASP A 143 -11.54 14.85 -6.54
CA ASP A 143 -10.35 14.97 -7.39
C ASP A 143 -9.08 14.46 -6.67
N PRO A 144 -8.50 13.32 -7.08
CA PRO A 144 -7.29 12.75 -6.47
C PRO A 144 -6.05 13.65 -6.57
N GLU A 145 -6.03 14.59 -7.51
CA GLU A 145 -4.94 15.56 -7.66
C GLU A 145 -5.04 16.70 -6.63
N ARG A 146 -6.21 16.86 -6.00
CA ARG A 146 -6.48 17.93 -5.02
C ARG A 146 -6.59 17.40 -3.59
N ASN A 147 -7.13 16.21 -3.40
CA ASN A 147 -7.39 15.62 -2.07
C ASN A 147 -6.30 14.67 -1.56
N TRP A 148 -5.18 14.50 -2.28
CA TRP A 148 -4.05 13.72 -1.78
C TRP A 148 -3.46 14.37 -0.53
N ILE A 149 -3.18 13.59 0.49
CA ILE A 149 -2.67 14.06 1.79
C ILE A 149 -1.15 13.92 1.83
N LEU A 150 -0.64 12.74 1.49
CA LEU A 150 0.79 12.44 1.50
C LEU A 150 1.21 11.86 0.15
N LYS A 151 2.44 12.18 -0.25
CA LYS A 151 3.16 11.36 -1.23
C LYS A 151 4.12 10.46 -0.49
N ILE A 152 4.15 9.20 -0.86
CA ILE A 152 4.93 8.15 -0.20
C ILE A 152 5.87 7.53 -1.23
N ALA A 153 7.14 7.37 -0.87
CA ALA A 153 8.05 6.45 -1.53
C ALA A 153 7.83 5.05 -0.94
N PRO A 154 7.15 4.14 -1.66
CA PRO A 154 6.74 2.86 -1.10
C PRO A 154 7.92 1.91 -0.96
N MET A 155 7.90 1.09 0.09
CA MET A 155 8.94 0.07 0.33
C MET A 155 8.57 -1.29 -0.26
N ARG A 156 7.28 -1.64 -0.33
CA ARG A 156 6.81 -2.99 -0.69
C ARG A 156 5.54 -2.99 -1.55
N LEU A 157 5.40 -2.03 -2.46
CA LEU A 157 4.17 -1.78 -3.22
C LEU A 157 3.55 -3.03 -3.86
N ALA A 158 4.34 -3.82 -4.61
CA ALA A 158 3.83 -5.01 -5.32
C ALA A 158 3.30 -6.13 -4.39
N ARG A 159 3.75 -6.16 -3.14
CA ARG A 159 3.21 -7.09 -2.13
C ARG A 159 1.98 -6.50 -1.47
N GLU A 160 2.05 -5.24 -1.08
CA GLU A 160 1.03 -4.54 -0.31
C GLU A 160 -0.21 -4.20 -1.13
N ALA A 161 -0.08 -3.99 -2.44
CA ALA A 161 -1.20 -3.78 -3.36
C ALA A 161 -2.18 -4.96 -3.39
N ARG A 162 -1.72 -6.18 -3.04
CA ARG A 162 -2.59 -7.37 -2.94
C ARG A 162 -3.50 -7.34 -1.72
N ASN A 163 -3.18 -6.51 -0.73
CA ASN A 163 -3.99 -6.29 0.46
C ASN A 163 -5.00 -5.14 0.27
N LEU A 164 -4.98 -4.51 -0.91
CA LEU A 164 -5.85 -3.38 -1.24
C LEU A 164 -6.94 -3.80 -2.22
N LEU A 165 -8.02 -3.03 -2.19
CA LEU A 165 -9.19 -3.21 -3.04
C LEU A 165 -9.01 -2.42 -4.33
N SER A 166 -9.41 -3.00 -5.47
CA SER A 166 -9.41 -2.35 -6.78
C SER A 166 -10.49 -2.90 -7.70
N GLY A 167 -10.72 -2.24 -8.84
CA GLY A 167 -11.64 -2.70 -9.88
C GLY A 167 -13.07 -2.94 -9.37
N GLU A 168 -13.69 -4.05 -9.80
CA GLU A 168 -15.03 -4.43 -9.35
C GLU A 168 -15.11 -4.69 -7.85
N MET A 169 -14.06 -5.22 -7.23
CA MET A 169 -14.06 -5.51 -5.80
C MET A 169 -14.19 -4.22 -4.99
N LEU A 170 -13.48 -3.16 -5.40
CA LEU A 170 -13.62 -1.84 -4.79
C LEU A 170 -15.04 -1.29 -4.97
N ALA A 171 -15.62 -1.40 -6.16
CA ALA A 171 -16.99 -0.93 -6.41
C ALA A 171 -18.02 -1.66 -5.51
N ARG A 172 -17.92 -3.00 -5.42
CA ARG A 172 -18.79 -3.81 -4.55
C ARG A 172 -18.58 -3.50 -3.08
N TRP A 173 -17.34 -3.32 -2.64
CA TRP A 173 -17.04 -2.95 -1.26
C TRP A 173 -17.60 -1.57 -0.89
N ASN A 174 -17.45 -0.57 -1.76
CA ASN A 174 -18.03 0.75 -1.57
C ASN A 174 -19.57 0.68 -1.45
N GLN A 175 -20.22 -0.10 -2.31
CA GLN A 175 -21.66 -0.31 -2.25
C GLN A 175 -22.09 -0.99 -0.95
N ALA A 176 -21.40 -2.05 -0.55
CA ALA A 176 -21.66 -2.74 0.71
C ALA A 176 -21.44 -1.83 1.94
N ALA A 177 -20.41 -0.99 1.92
CA ALA A 177 -20.15 -0.03 3.00
C ALA A 177 -21.30 1.00 3.13
N LYS A 178 -21.81 1.51 2.00
CA LYS A 178 -23.00 2.38 1.99
C LYS A 178 -24.22 1.69 2.58
N GLU A 179 -24.52 0.47 2.15
CA GLU A 179 -25.67 -0.31 2.63
C GLU A 179 -25.57 -0.61 4.14
N GLN A 180 -24.38 -0.99 4.61
CA GLN A 180 -24.12 -1.23 6.03
C GLN A 180 -24.28 0.04 6.86
N LEU A 181 -23.82 1.19 6.35
CA LEU A 181 -23.98 2.47 7.03
C LEU A 181 -25.47 2.82 7.18
N VAL A 182 -26.23 2.66 6.10
CA VAL A 182 -27.69 2.86 6.13
C VAL A 182 -28.32 1.94 7.16
N ALA A 183 -28.06 0.64 7.11
CA ALA A 183 -28.61 -0.33 8.06
C ALA A 183 -28.25 -0.02 9.52
N ALA A 184 -27.04 0.50 9.79
CA ALA A 184 -26.60 0.88 11.12
C ALA A 184 -27.37 2.08 11.70
N LEU A 185 -27.92 2.94 10.83
CA LEU A 185 -28.60 4.19 11.17
C LEU A 185 -30.13 4.14 11.02
N VAL A 186 -30.68 3.15 10.30
CA VAL A 186 -32.13 2.94 10.12
C VAL A 186 -32.93 2.95 11.44
N PRO A 187 -32.46 2.40 12.58
CA PRO A 187 -33.20 2.49 13.84
C PRO A 187 -33.41 3.93 14.36
N SER A 188 -32.69 4.91 13.80
CA SER A 188 -32.67 6.29 14.27
C SER A 188 -33.56 7.26 13.46
N SER A 189 -34.28 6.77 12.44
CA SER A 189 -35.17 7.59 11.58
C SER A 189 -34.49 8.74 10.81
N TYR A 190 -33.15 8.74 10.71
CA TYR A 190 -32.40 9.77 9.98
C TYR A 190 -32.29 9.47 8.48
N PRO A 191 -32.51 10.46 7.59
CA PRO A 191 -32.22 10.32 6.17
C PRO A 191 -30.70 10.27 5.95
N VAL A 192 -30.16 9.07 5.69
CA VAL A 192 -28.72 8.84 5.47
C VAL A 192 -28.29 9.13 4.04
N LEU A 193 -29.20 8.88 3.09
CA LEU A 193 -28.95 9.05 1.65
C LEU A 193 -29.71 10.26 1.11
N GLN A 194 -29.13 10.91 0.11
CA GLN A 194 -29.79 11.93 -0.72
C GLN A 194 -30.52 11.30 -1.92
N GLU A 195 -31.24 12.13 -2.67
CA GLU A 195 -31.83 11.74 -3.96
C GLU A 195 -30.72 11.27 -4.90
N GLY A 196 -30.72 9.97 -5.24
CA GLY A 196 -29.66 9.32 -6.02
C GLY A 196 -28.80 8.31 -5.25
N GLY A 197 -29.04 8.11 -3.94
CA GLY A 197 -28.39 7.03 -3.18
C GLY A 197 -26.96 7.34 -2.71
N GLU A 198 -26.54 8.60 -2.77
CA GLU A 198 -25.27 9.06 -2.19
C GLU A 198 -25.44 9.42 -0.71
N ILE A 199 -24.38 9.21 0.07
CA ILE A 199 -24.36 9.57 1.50
C ILE A 199 -24.44 11.09 1.60
N LYS A 200 -25.32 11.58 2.48
CA LYS A 200 -25.41 13.01 2.78
C LYS A 200 -24.05 13.56 3.22
N PRO A 201 -23.57 14.67 2.62
CA PRO A 201 -22.36 15.33 3.11
C PRO A 201 -22.51 15.72 4.57
N ASP A 202 -21.40 15.71 5.31
CA ASP A 202 -21.35 16.11 6.71
C ASP A 202 -22.28 15.29 7.65
N LEU A 203 -22.58 14.03 7.29
CA LEU A 203 -23.46 13.15 8.07
C LEU A 203 -23.06 13.09 9.54
N GLY A 204 -21.76 13.11 9.83
CA GLY A 204 -21.20 13.13 11.17
C GLY A 204 -21.83 14.19 12.08
N ASP A 205 -22.17 15.38 11.55
CA ASP A 205 -22.76 16.47 12.34
C ASP A 205 -24.11 16.13 12.95
N GLU A 206 -24.86 15.24 12.31
CA GLU A 206 -26.21 14.86 12.71
C GLU A 206 -26.21 13.67 13.67
N LEU A 207 -25.04 13.06 13.91
CA LEU A 207 -24.89 11.88 14.77
C LEU A 207 -24.67 12.27 16.23
N THR A 208 -25.33 11.55 17.14
CA THR A 208 -24.97 11.59 18.57
C THR A 208 -23.56 11.02 18.78
N SER A 209 -22.93 11.31 19.92
CA SER A 209 -21.61 10.74 20.25
C SER A 209 -21.61 9.21 20.24
N GLU A 210 -22.68 8.58 20.71
CA GLU A 210 -22.83 7.11 20.69
C GLU A 210 -22.92 6.56 19.26
N GLN A 211 -23.71 7.19 18.39
CA GLN A 211 -23.81 6.81 16.98
C GLN A 211 -22.49 7.00 16.25
N TRP A 212 -21.81 8.13 16.49
CA TRP A 212 -20.49 8.42 15.96
C TRP A 212 -19.49 7.33 16.34
N GLU A 213 -19.38 7.01 17.62
CA GLU A 213 -18.44 5.99 18.08
C GLU A 213 -18.72 4.61 17.46
N LYS A 214 -20.00 4.22 17.37
CA LYS A 214 -20.40 2.96 16.72
C LYS A 214 -19.97 2.93 15.26
N ILE A 215 -20.19 4.01 14.51
CA ILE A 215 -19.76 4.12 13.11
C ILE A 215 -18.23 4.13 13.01
N ALA A 216 -17.55 4.90 13.86
CA ALA A 216 -16.10 4.99 13.84
C ALA A 216 -15.43 3.63 14.09
N ARG A 217 -15.95 2.85 15.05
CA ARG A 217 -15.50 1.49 15.32
C ARG A 217 -15.74 0.53 14.16
N ASN A 218 -16.92 0.60 13.54
CA ASN A 218 -17.32 -0.37 12.51
C ASN A 218 -16.63 -0.15 11.16
N PHE A 219 -16.41 1.11 10.76
CA PHE A 219 -15.98 1.43 9.41
C PHE A 219 -14.50 1.82 9.31
N PHE A 220 -13.96 2.54 10.29
CA PHE A 220 -12.63 3.13 10.14
C PHE A 220 -11.51 2.36 10.83
N ASN A 221 -11.84 1.28 11.58
CA ASN A 221 -10.89 0.49 12.36
C ASN A 221 -9.94 1.39 13.19
N THR A 222 -10.50 2.49 13.71
CA THR A 222 -9.72 3.55 14.33
C THR A 222 -9.30 3.14 15.74
N PHE A 223 -8.07 3.47 16.10
CA PHE A 223 -7.63 3.50 17.49
C PHE A 223 -8.32 4.68 18.17
N LEU A 224 -9.53 4.49 18.69
CA LEU A 224 -10.17 5.49 19.54
C LEU A 224 -9.25 5.70 20.75
N ILE A 225 -8.79 6.95 20.93
CA ILE A 225 -8.01 7.33 22.09
C ILE A 225 -9.05 7.64 23.17
N HIS A 226 -9.13 6.77 24.18
CA HIS A 226 -9.92 7.00 25.39
C HIS A 226 -9.27 8.07 26.27
#